data_AF-A0A955DPT9-F1
#
_entry.id   AF-A0A955DPT9-F1
#
_cell.length_a   1.000
_cell.length_b   1.000
_cell.length_c   1.000
_cell.angle_alpha   90.00
_cell.angle_beta   90.00
_cell.angle_gamma   90.00
#
_symmetry.space_group_name_H-M   'P 1'
#
loop_
_entity.id
_entity.type
_entity.pdbx_description
1 polymer ?
#
loop_
_entity_poly.entity_id
_entity_poly.type
_entity_poly.pdbx_seq_one_letter_code
_entity_poly.pdbx_strand_id
1 'polypeptide(L)'
;MQNPGEEIPLAVMITRVLAAALLARAISDGWLNIFYGAGFVRKYAPAVLLGGMVSPIVSAGLTWYAWTSYRNGTMPMLIAINAPAVGYALVFTIVHFFIVPPIGARCIGLRKRDVYRPLLRPALVTLICSPLLLIPAMRIDAWRLWHLAAVMGGFSAVYWLLTWAFVLTRDERDRVLGATLKRLV
;
A
#
# COMPACT_ATOMS: atom_id res chain seq x y z
N MET A 1 15.42 29.53 -7.73
CA MET A 1 15.14 28.86 -6.44
C MET A 1 13.66 28.57 -6.41
N GLN A 2 13.26 27.29 -6.42
CA GLN A 2 11.86 26.87 -6.39
C GLN A 2 11.18 27.32 -5.10
N ASN A 3 9.92 27.77 -5.19
CA ASN A 3 9.16 28.29 -4.06
C ASN A 3 8.58 27.09 -3.27
N PRO A 4 9.08 26.78 -2.06
CA PRO A 4 8.72 25.55 -1.35
C PRO A 4 7.21 25.44 -1.02
N GLY A 5 6.50 26.57 -0.99
CA GLY A 5 5.04 26.60 -0.76
C GLY A 5 4.21 25.91 -1.85
N GLU A 6 4.72 25.81 -3.07
CA GLU A 6 4.00 25.19 -4.21
C GLU A 6 4.38 23.70 -4.40
N GLU A 7 5.59 23.31 -4.02
CA GLU A 7 6.10 21.95 -4.25
C GLU A 7 5.67 20.96 -3.18
N ILE A 8 5.54 21.41 -1.93
CA ILE A 8 5.15 20.55 -0.80
C ILE A 8 3.77 19.90 -1.04
N PRO A 9 2.72 20.63 -1.46
CA PRO A 9 1.41 20.02 -1.74
C PRO A 9 1.45 18.98 -2.86
N LEU A 10 2.25 19.22 -3.91
CA LEU A 10 2.44 18.29 -5.02
C LEU A 10 3.10 16.99 -4.55
N ALA A 11 4.22 17.11 -3.83
CA ALA A 11 4.93 15.97 -3.29
C ALA A 11 4.03 15.13 -2.35
N VAL A 12 3.28 15.78 -1.45
CA VAL A 12 2.35 15.10 -0.54
C VAL A 12 1.31 14.28 -1.30
N MET A 13 0.72 14.82 -2.36
CA MET A 13 -0.31 14.11 -3.11
C MET A 13 0.26 12.92 -3.88
N ILE A 14 1.41 13.10 -4.53
CA ILE A 14 2.12 12.01 -5.21
C ILE A 14 2.46 10.89 -4.22
N THR A 15 3.03 11.24 -3.06
CA THR A 15 3.39 10.25 -2.03
C THR A 15 2.16 9.49 -1.54
N ARG A 16 1.02 10.16 -1.30
CA ARG A 16 -0.22 9.49 -0.87
C ARG A 16 -0.74 8.48 -1.91
N VAL A 17 -0.69 8.85 -3.19
CA VAL A 17 -1.12 7.95 -4.28
C VAL A 17 -0.16 6.76 -4.42
N LEU A 18 1.14 7.01 -4.39
CA LEU A 18 2.15 5.95 -4.51
C LEU A 18 2.15 5.02 -3.30
N ALA A 19 1.87 5.51 -2.09
CA ALA A 19 1.79 4.69 -0.89
C ALA A 19 0.75 3.56 -1.02
N ALA A 20 -0.39 3.82 -1.67
CA ALA A 20 -1.39 2.79 -1.95
C ALA A 20 -0.85 1.69 -2.88
N ALA A 21 -0.14 2.08 -3.94
CA ALA A 21 0.49 1.15 -4.88
C ALA A 21 1.56 0.28 -4.22
N LEU A 22 2.40 0.90 -3.38
CA LEU A 22 3.46 0.22 -2.65
C LEU A 22 2.89 -0.76 -1.63
N LEU A 23 1.79 -0.40 -0.95
CA LEU A 23 1.10 -1.31 -0.04
C LEU A 23 0.52 -2.52 -0.78
N ALA A 24 -0.16 -2.31 -1.92
CA ALA A 24 -0.67 -3.39 -2.76
C ALA A 24 0.46 -4.34 -3.22
N ARG A 25 1.60 -3.78 -3.63
CA ARG A 25 2.79 -4.54 -4.00
C ARG A 25 3.36 -5.33 -2.84
N ALA A 26 3.55 -4.71 -1.67
CA ALA A 26 4.09 -5.38 -0.48
C ALA A 26 3.23 -6.57 -0.04
N ILE A 27 1.90 -6.44 -0.12
CA ILE A 27 0.98 -7.54 0.13
C ILE A 27 1.21 -8.67 -0.88
N SER A 28 1.29 -8.32 -2.17
CA SER A 28 1.49 -9.27 -3.26
C SER A 28 2.81 -10.01 -3.15
N ASP A 29 3.89 -9.34 -2.75
CA ASP A 29 5.21 -9.95 -2.57
C ASP A 29 5.16 -11.13 -1.58
N GLY A 30 4.38 -11.02 -0.51
CA GLY A 30 4.14 -12.13 0.42
C GLY A 30 3.56 -13.37 -0.28
N TRP A 31 2.72 -13.17 -1.28
CA TRP A 31 2.04 -14.26 -1.98
C TRP A 31 2.89 -14.80 -3.12
N LEU A 32 3.58 -13.91 -3.82
CA LEU A 32 4.58 -14.26 -4.83
C LEU A 32 5.66 -15.16 -4.23
N ASN A 33 6.11 -14.88 -3.00
CA ASN A 33 7.06 -15.75 -2.28
C ASN A 33 6.48 -17.16 -2.03
N ILE A 34 5.20 -17.24 -1.63
CA ILE A 34 4.51 -18.54 -1.45
C ILE A 34 4.41 -19.28 -2.78
N PHE A 35 3.98 -18.60 -3.86
CA PHE A 35 3.81 -19.23 -5.18
C PHE A 35 5.15 -19.61 -5.82
N TYR A 36 6.19 -18.81 -5.56
CA TYR A 36 7.56 -19.11 -5.96
C TYR A 36 8.05 -20.39 -5.28
N GLY A 37 7.92 -20.48 -3.95
CA GLY A 37 8.29 -21.68 -3.19
C GLY A 37 7.51 -22.93 -3.59
N ALA A 38 6.27 -22.77 -4.07
CA ALA A 38 5.43 -23.84 -4.59
C ALA A 38 5.66 -24.17 -6.10
N GLY A 39 6.57 -23.48 -6.78
CA GLY A 39 6.92 -23.75 -8.18
C GLY A 39 5.94 -23.20 -9.23
N PHE A 40 5.05 -22.27 -8.88
CA PHE A 40 4.02 -21.74 -9.78
C PHE A 40 4.42 -20.48 -10.56
N VAL A 41 5.73 -20.19 -10.67
CA VAL A 41 6.27 -18.98 -11.32
C VAL A 41 5.67 -18.75 -12.72
N ARG A 42 5.59 -19.81 -13.54
CA ARG A 42 5.07 -19.73 -14.91
C ARG A 42 3.61 -19.26 -15.00
N LYS A 43 2.81 -19.41 -13.95
CA LYS A 43 1.38 -19.08 -13.95
C LYS A 43 1.11 -17.61 -13.62
N TYR A 44 1.86 -17.01 -12.71
CA TYR A 44 1.66 -15.60 -12.31
C TYR A 44 2.62 -14.63 -13.00
N ALA A 45 3.81 -15.07 -13.40
CA ALA A 45 4.83 -14.18 -13.98
C ALA A 45 4.35 -13.42 -15.23
N PRO A 46 3.57 -14.02 -16.16
CA PRO A 46 3.04 -13.28 -17.30
C PRO A 46 2.13 -12.12 -16.88
N ALA A 47 1.30 -12.29 -15.85
CA ALA A 47 0.42 -11.23 -15.37
C ALA A 47 1.20 -10.07 -14.74
N VAL A 48 2.28 -10.37 -13.99
CA VAL A 48 3.17 -9.35 -13.42
C VAL A 48 3.93 -8.60 -14.52
N LEU A 49 4.46 -9.33 -15.51
CA LEU A 49 5.17 -8.75 -16.64
C LEU A 49 4.27 -7.84 -17.48
N LEU A 50 3.08 -8.33 -17.84
CA LEU A 50 2.07 -7.53 -18.56
C LEU A 50 1.67 -6.30 -17.76
N GLY A 51 1.51 -6.43 -16.44
CA GLY A 51 1.29 -5.28 -15.55
C GLY A 51 2.39 -4.23 -15.65
N GLY A 52 3.65 -4.65 -15.63
CA GLY A 52 4.81 -3.78 -15.80
C GLY A 52 4.83 -3.06 -17.16
N MET A 53 4.43 -3.76 -18.24
CA MET A 53 4.37 -3.18 -19.59
C MET A 53 3.17 -2.25 -19.79
N VAL A 54 2.03 -2.58 -19.20
CA VAL A 54 0.80 -1.77 -19.28
C VAL A 54 0.92 -0.48 -18.45
N SER A 55 1.66 -0.51 -17.34
CA SER A 55 1.86 0.65 -16.45
C SER A 55 2.32 1.93 -17.16
N PRO A 56 3.42 1.96 -17.94
CA PRO A 56 3.85 3.16 -18.65
C PRO A 56 2.84 3.61 -19.71
N ILE A 57 2.14 2.68 -20.38
CA ILE A 57 1.13 3.01 -21.39
C ILE A 57 -0.06 3.74 -20.74
N VAL A 58 -0.59 3.18 -19.66
CA VAL A 58 -1.70 3.80 -18.90
C VAL A 58 -1.27 5.13 -18.30
N SER A 59 -0.06 5.21 -17.74
CA SER A 59 0.47 6.45 -17.16
C SER A 59 0.65 7.55 -18.21
N ALA A 60 1.18 7.21 -19.39
CA ALA A 60 1.33 8.14 -20.51
C ALA A 60 -0.03 8.61 -21.02
N GLY A 61 -0.99 7.69 -21.20
CA GLY A 61 -2.35 8.02 -21.62
C GLY A 61 -3.07 8.95 -20.64
N LEU A 62 -2.98 8.66 -19.34
CA LEU A 62 -3.54 9.52 -18.30
C LEU A 62 -2.85 10.88 -18.24
N THR A 63 -1.52 10.91 -18.38
CA THR A 63 -0.76 12.18 -18.41
C THR A 63 -1.18 13.03 -19.60
N TRP A 64 -1.32 12.42 -20.78
CA TRP A 64 -1.79 13.11 -21.98
C TRP A 64 -3.20 13.68 -21.81
N TYR A 65 -4.13 12.86 -21.29
CA TYR A 65 -5.51 13.28 -21.03
C TYR A 65 -5.60 14.41 -19.98
N ALA A 66 -4.86 14.28 -18.88
CA ALA A 66 -4.88 15.27 -17.82
C ALA A 66 -4.21 16.58 -18.25
N TRP A 67 -3.13 16.50 -19.03
CA TRP A 67 -2.46 17.66 -19.62
C TRP A 67 -3.36 18.43 -20.58
N THR A 68 -4.08 17.73 -21.46
CA THR A 68 -5.02 18.37 -22.40
C THR A 68 -6.20 19.00 -21.65
N SER A 69 -6.72 18.36 -20.61
CA SER A 69 -7.77 18.90 -19.74
C SER A 69 -7.33 20.14 -18.97
N TYR A 70 -6.10 20.14 -18.44
CA TYR A 70 -5.51 21.33 -17.82
C TYR A 70 -5.40 22.50 -18.82
N ARG A 71 -4.89 22.24 -20.02
CA ARG A 71 -4.76 23.25 -21.08
C ARG A 71 -6.10 23.86 -21.48
N ASN A 72 -7.17 23.05 -21.47
CA ASN A 72 -8.53 23.48 -21.78
C ASN A 72 -9.25 24.15 -20.60
N GLY A 73 -8.59 24.32 -19.45
CA GLY A 73 -9.14 24.98 -18.27
C GLY A 73 -10.16 24.15 -17.49
N THR A 74 -10.35 22.87 -17.80
CA THR A 74 -11.34 22.00 -17.14
C THR A 74 -10.80 21.29 -15.90
N MET A 75 -9.47 21.32 -15.68
CA MET A 75 -8.81 20.56 -14.62
C MET A 75 -7.71 21.39 -13.94
N PRO A 76 -7.61 21.40 -12.61
CA PRO A 76 -6.50 22.06 -11.90
C PRO A 76 -5.15 21.40 -12.14
N MET A 77 -4.08 22.19 -12.18
CA MET A 77 -2.69 21.73 -12.37
C MET A 77 -2.28 20.65 -11.37
N LEU A 78 -2.68 20.81 -10.11
CA LEU A 78 -2.39 19.85 -9.03
C LEU A 78 -2.86 18.43 -9.42
N ILE A 79 -4.04 18.30 -10.01
CA ILE A 79 -4.57 16.98 -10.39
C ILE A 79 -3.85 16.46 -11.65
N ALA A 80 -3.52 17.36 -12.58
CA ALA A 80 -2.86 16.98 -13.83
C ALA A 80 -1.45 16.42 -13.62
N ILE A 81 -0.66 17.01 -12.72
CA ILE A 81 0.70 16.55 -12.38
C ILE A 81 0.67 15.17 -11.70
N ASN A 82 -0.42 14.81 -11.02
CA ASN A 82 -0.56 13.52 -10.33
C ASN A 82 -0.96 12.37 -11.27
N ALA A 83 -1.38 12.65 -12.50
CA ALA A 83 -1.83 11.65 -13.47
C ALA A 83 -0.86 10.46 -13.66
N PRO A 84 0.47 10.62 -13.80
CA PRO A 84 1.39 9.49 -13.92
C PRO A 84 1.43 8.63 -12.65
N ALA A 85 1.42 9.25 -11.46
CA ALA A 85 1.41 8.52 -10.19
C ALA A 85 0.10 7.72 -10.02
N VAL A 86 -1.03 8.30 -10.42
CA VAL A 86 -2.35 7.63 -10.41
C VAL A 86 -2.35 6.45 -11.39
N GLY A 87 -1.82 6.63 -12.60
CA GLY A 87 -1.71 5.55 -13.58
C GLY A 87 -0.88 4.37 -13.09
N TYR A 88 0.29 4.66 -12.53
CA TYR A 88 1.14 3.66 -11.89
C TYR A 88 0.40 2.95 -10.75
N ALA A 89 -0.20 3.71 -9.83
CA ALA A 89 -0.88 3.15 -8.68
C ALA A 89 -2.07 2.27 -9.05
N LEU A 90 -2.84 2.68 -10.06
CA LEU A 90 -3.98 1.93 -10.58
C LEU A 90 -3.52 0.59 -11.17
N VAL A 91 -2.55 0.59 -12.07
CA VAL A 91 -2.08 -0.64 -12.71
C VAL A 91 -1.45 -1.58 -11.69
N PHE A 92 -0.57 -1.08 -10.82
CA PHE A 92 0.08 -1.92 -9.83
C PHE A 92 -0.92 -2.50 -8.84
N THR A 93 -1.90 -1.71 -8.36
CA THR A 93 -2.95 -2.21 -7.46
C THR A 93 -3.80 -3.28 -8.14
N ILE A 94 -4.24 -3.06 -9.38
CA ILE A 94 -5.03 -4.04 -10.14
C ILE A 94 -4.24 -5.35 -10.29
N VAL A 95 -2.99 -5.26 -10.76
CA VAL A 95 -2.18 -6.45 -11.03
C VAL A 95 -1.86 -7.20 -9.74
N HIS A 96 -1.32 -6.51 -8.74
CA HIS A 96 -0.75 -7.12 -7.54
C HIS A 96 -1.80 -7.47 -6.49
N PHE A 97 -2.93 -6.74 -6.45
CA PHE A 97 -3.99 -6.95 -5.46
C PHE A 97 -5.26 -7.60 -6.01
N PHE A 98 -5.50 -7.58 -7.34
CA PHE A 98 -6.73 -8.16 -7.91
C PHE A 98 -6.48 -9.27 -8.95
N ILE A 99 -5.35 -9.29 -9.67
CA ILE A 99 -5.08 -10.29 -10.73
C ILE A 99 -4.17 -11.42 -10.25
N VAL A 100 -3.01 -11.11 -9.66
CA VAL A 100 -2.08 -12.12 -9.13
C VAL A 100 -2.75 -12.96 -8.02
N PRO A 101 -3.47 -12.34 -7.07
CA PRO A 101 -4.21 -13.02 -6.02
C PRO A 101 -5.05 -14.24 -6.43
N PRO A 102 -5.97 -14.14 -7.40
CA PRO A 102 -6.85 -15.23 -7.72
C PRO A 102 -6.20 -16.25 -8.65
N ILE A 103 -5.20 -15.84 -9.44
CA ILE A 103 -4.35 -16.77 -10.20
C ILE A 103 -3.64 -17.69 -9.20
N GLY A 104 -3.00 -17.08 -8.20
CA GLY A 104 -2.36 -17.77 -7.10
C GLY A 104 -3.28 -18.76 -6.40
N ALA A 105 -4.46 -18.29 -5.96
CA ALA A 105 -5.49 -19.13 -5.33
C ALA A 105 -5.82 -20.39 -6.14
N ARG A 106 -6.02 -20.25 -7.46
CA ARG A 106 -6.31 -21.37 -8.36
C ARG A 106 -5.14 -22.35 -8.48
N CYS A 107 -3.90 -21.88 -8.37
CA CYS A 107 -2.72 -22.76 -8.45
C CYS A 107 -2.62 -23.70 -7.26
N ILE A 108 -2.98 -23.22 -6.07
CA ILE A 108 -2.93 -23.96 -4.80
C ILE A 108 -4.27 -24.61 -4.41
N GLY A 109 -5.29 -24.54 -5.28
CA GLY A 109 -6.61 -25.12 -5.03
C GLY A 109 -7.41 -24.42 -3.93
N LEU A 110 -7.07 -23.18 -3.58
CA LEU A 110 -7.80 -22.39 -2.58
C LEU A 110 -8.91 -21.54 -3.21
N ARG A 111 -9.93 -21.22 -2.42
CA ARG A 111 -10.92 -20.22 -2.84
C ARG A 111 -10.30 -18.83 -2.71
N LYS A 112 -10.71 -17.91 -3.60
CA LYS A 112 -10.23 -16.51 -3.57
C LYS A 112 -10.37 -15.87 -2.18
N ARG A 113 -11.50 -16.14 -1.50
CA ARG A 113 -11.79 -15.60 -0.16
C ARG A 113 -10.75 -16.03 0.88
N ASP A 114 -10.24 -17.25 0.79
CA ASP A 114 -9.26 -17.78 1.75
C ASP A 114 -7.91 -17.07 1.63
N VAL A 115 -7.61 -16.51 0.46
CA VAL A 115 -6.38 -15.74 0.25
C VAL A 115 -6.46 -14.33 0.85
N TYR A 116 -7.63 -13.68 0.82
CA TYR A 116 -7.82 -12.37 1.44
C TYR A 116 -8.21 -12.43 2.91
N ARG A 117 -8.71 -13.58 3.40
CA ARG A 117 -9.15 -13.74 4.79
C ARG A 117 -8.08 -13.36 5.82
N PRO A 118 -6.79 -13.71 5.66
CA PRO A 118 -5.73 -13.28 6.57
C PRO A 118 -5.55 -11.76 6.64
N LEU A 119 -5.88 -11.02 5.56
CA LEU A 119 -5.77 -9.56 5.52
C LEU A 119 -6.89 -8.84 6.29
N LEU A 120 -8.03 -9.51 6.53
CA LEU A 120 -9.16 -8.89 7.21
C LEU A 120 -8.82 -8.49 8.64
N ARG A 121 -8.08 -9.33 9.39
CA ARG A 121 -7.75 -9.01 10.80
C ARG A 121 -6.81 -7.81 10.90
N PRO A 122 -5.67 -7.75 10.19
CA PRO A 122 -4.83 -6.55 10.15
C PRO A 122 -5.58 -5.31 9.65
N ALA A 123 -6.41 -5.44 8.61
CA ALA A 123 -7.18 -4.31 8.08
C ALA A 123 -8.15 -3.74 9.12
N LEU A 124 -8.85 -4.59 9.87
CA LEU A 124 -9.73 -4.16 10.96
C LEU A 124 -8.96 -3.48 12.08
N VAL A 125 -7.81 -4.02 12.48
CA VAL A 125 -6.95 -3.39 13.50
C VAL A 125 -6.45 -2.02 13.02
N THR A 126 -6.01 -1.91 11.77
CA THR A 126 -5.61 -0.62 11.18
C THR A 126 -6.78 0.36 11.17
N LEU A 127 -7.99 -0.09 10.83
CA LEU A 127 -9.19 0.75 10.83
C LEU A 127 -9.51 1.27 12.24
N ILE A 128 -9.42 0.39 13.26
CA ILE A 128 -9.61 0.76 14.67
C ILE A 128 -8.55 1.75 15.14
N CYS A 129 -7.31 1.62 14.68
CA CYS A 129 -6.21 2.54 15.01
C CYS A 129 -6.26 3.86 14.23
N SER A 130 -6.96 3.91 13.09
CA SER A 130 -6.99 5.07 12.19
C SER A 130 -7.41 6.40 12.83
N PRO A 131 -8.30 6.46 13.86
CA PRO A 131 -8.61 7.72 14.54
C PRO A 131 -7.39 8.38 15.19
N LEU A 132 -6.38 7.61 15.60
CA LEU A 132 -5.13 8.15 16.15
C LEU A 132 -4.34 8.96 15.12
N LEU A 133 -4.54 8.70 13.83
CA LEU A 133 -3.94 9.48 12.75
C LEU A 133 -4.87 10.61 12.29
N LEU A 134 -6.18 10.33 12.19
CA LEU A 134 -7.16 11.28 11.64
C LEU A 134 -7.48 12.44 12.58
N ILE A 135 -7.63 12.19 13.89
CA ILE A 135 -8.00 13.24 14.86
C ILE A 135 -6.91 14.32 14.93
N PRO A 136 -5.61 13.99 15.09
CA PRO A 136 -4.55 14.98 15.07
C PRO A 136 -4.46 15.71 13.72
N ALA A 137 -4.69 15.01 12.61
CA ALA A 137 -4.71 15.62 11.27
C ALA A 137 -5.80 16.69 11.10
N MET A 138 -6.91 16.59 11.84
CA MET A 138 -8.00 17.57 11.81
C MET A 138 -7.87 18.68 12.87
N ARG A 139 -7.03 18.49 13.89
CA ARG A 139 -6.95 19.37 15.07
C ARG A 139 -5.66 20.17 15.16
N ILE A 140 -4.59 19.72 14.52
CA ILE A 140 -3.28 20.37 14.55
C ILE A 140 -3.10 21.16 13.26
N ASP A 141 -3.23 22.47 13.35
CA ASP A 141 -3.04 23.38 12.21
C ASP A 141 -1.54 23.58 11.88
N ALA A 142 -0.69 23.60 12.91
CA ALA A 142 0.75 23.83 12.78
C ALA A 142 1.56 22.58 13.18
N TRP A 143 1.85 21.74 12.19
CA TRP A 143 2.65 20.53 12.40
C TRP A 143 4.09 20.86 12.77
N ARG A 144 4.60 20.14 13.77
CA ARG A 144 6.02 20.12 14.14
C ARG A 144 6.50 18.67 14.15
N LEU A 145 7.81 18.47 14.02
CA LEU A 145 8.40 17.14 13.96
C LEU A 145 7.99 16.24 15.15
N TRP A 146 7.90 16.81 16.36
CA TRP A 146 7.50 16.06 17.54
C TRP A 146 6.04 15.61 17.50
N HIS A 147 5.12 16.40 16.89
CA HIS A 147 3.72 15.99 16.71
C HIS A 147 3.67 14.76 15.80
N LEU A 148 4.45 14.77 14.71
CA LEU A 148 4.57 13.63 13.81
C LEU A 148 5.10 12.39 14.54
N ALA A 149 6.18 12.56 15.32
CA ALA A 149 6.76 11.48 16.10
C ALA A 149 5.78 10.91 17.14
N ALA A 150 5.04 11.78 17.84
CA ALA A 150 4.05 11.37 18.84
C ALA A 150 2.88 10.62 18.21
N VAL A 151 2.34 11.11 17.10
CA VAL A 151 1.24 10.47 16.38
C VAL A 151 1.67 9.13 15.78
N MET A 152 2.84 9.07 15.15
CA MET A 152 3.40 7.82 14.62
C MET A 152 3.68 6.82 15.74
N GLY A 153 4.35 7.25 16.81
CA GLY A 153 4.66 6.40 17.96
C GLY A 153 3.41 5.86 18.65
N GLY A 154 2.41 6.72 18.88
CA GLY A 154 1.13 6.33 19.46
C GLY A 154 0.36 5.34 18.58
N PHE A 155 0.27 5.62 17.28
CA PHE A 155 -0.35 4.69 16.32
C PHE A 155 0.38 3.33 16.31
N SER A 156 1.71 3.33 16.20
CA SER A 156 2.51 2.11 16.17
C SER A 156 2.38 1.29 17.46
N ALA A 157 2.38 1.93 18.63
CA ALA A 157 2.23 1.25 19.90
C ALA A 157 0.86 0.57 20.03
N VAL A 158 -0.22 1.29 19.72
CA VAL A 158 -1.58 0.76 19.79
C VAL A 158 -1.81 -0.32 18.73
N TYR A 159 -1.34 -0.09 17.50
CA TYR A 159 -1.39 -1.08 16.43
C TYR A 159 -0.64 -2.36 16.81
N TRP A 160 0.56 -2.23 17.40
CA TRP A 160 1.33 -3.37 17.86
C TRP A 160 0.60 -4.16 18.95
N LEU A 161 0.07 -3.49 19.97
CA LEU A 161 -0.71 -4.13 21.04
C LEU A 161 -1.94 -4.86 20.51
N LEU A 162 -2.71 -4.24 19.62
CA LEU A 162 -3.90 -4.86 19.04
C LEU A 162 -3.57 -6.00 18.07
N THR A 163 -2.51 -5.85 17.28
CA THR A 163 -2.03 -6.94 16.41
C THR A 163 -1.57 -8.12 17.25
N TRP A 164 -0.83 -7.86 18.33
CA TRP A 164 -0.43 -8.87 19.30
C TRP A 164 -1.64 -9.58 19.90
N ALA A 165 -2.66 -8.84 20.33
CA ALA A 165 -3.83 -9.39 21.01
C ALA A 165 -4.81 -10.13 20.08
N PHE A 166 -5.06 -9.62 18.87
CA PHE A 166 -6.18 -10.05 18.03
C PHE A 166 -5.79 -10.68 16.68
N VAL A 167 -4.60 -10.37 16.14
CA VAL A 167 -4.18 -10.86 14.83
C VAL A 167 -3.38 -12.14 14.97
N LEU A 168 -2.35 -12.12 15.82
CA LEU A 168 -1.44 -13.24 16.03
C LEU A 168 -2.10 -14.37 16.84
N THR A 169 -1.97 -15.59 16.34
CA THR A 169 -2.29 -16.82 17.06
C THR A 169 -1.27 -17.08 18.18
N ARG A 170 -1.61 -17.95 19.14
CA ARG A 170 -0.70 -18.29 20.27
C ARG A 170 0.63 -18.83 19.75
N ASP A 171 0.59 -19.78 18.82
CA ASP A 171 1.79 -20.38 18.21
C ASP A 171 2.66 -19.33 17.49
N GLU A 172 2.05 -18.35 16.83
CA GLU A 172 2.78 -17.26 16.18
C GLU A 172 3.45 -16.34 17.19
N ARG A 173 2.77 -16.02 18.32
CA ARG A 173 3.36 -15.21 19.41
C ARG A 173 4.56 -15.91 20.03
N ASP A 174 4.45 -17.21 20.28
CA ASP A 174 5.53 -18.00 20.89
C ASP A 174 6.74 -18.09 19.96
N ARG A 175 6.52 -18.20 18.64
CA ARG A 175 7.61 -18.15 17.65
C ARG A 175 8.30 -16.78 17.61
N VAL A 176 7.53 -15.70 17.67
CA VAL A 176 8.10 -14.34 17.68
C VAL A 176 8.93 -14.14 18.95
N LEU A 177 8.40 -14.48 20.13
CA LEU A 177 9.13 -14.38 21.39
C LEU A 177 10.39 -15.26 21.39
N GLY A 178 10.27 -16.51 20.94
CA GLY A 178 11.41 -17.43 20.86
C GLY A 178 12.51 -16.96 19.91
N ALA A 179 12.16 -16.34 18.78
CA ALA A 179 13.14 -15.77 17.86
C ALA A 179 13.83 -14.52 18.43
N THR A 180 13.11 -13.69 19.18
CA THR A 180 13.69 -12.52 19.86
C THR A 180 14.62 -12.94 21.00
N LEU A 181 14.21 -13.93 21.82
CA LEU A 181 15.04 -14.44 22.91
C LEU A 181 16.34 -15.06 22.39
N LYS A 182 16.28 -15.86 21.31
CA LYS A 182 17.45 -16.49 20.68
C LYS A 182 18.43 -15.49 20.04
N ARG A 183 18.03 -14.24 19.84
CA ARG A 183 18.92 -13.18 19.32
C ARG A 183 19.53 -12.32 20.43
N LEU A 184 19.00 -12.41 21.65
CA LEU A 184 19.46 -11.66 22.81
C LEU A 184 20.38 -12.50 23.73
N VAL A 185 20.35 -13.83 23.58
CA VAL A 185 21.26 -14.81 24.20
C VAL A 185 22.30 -15.23 23.17
#